data_AF-A0A968XQQ3-F1
#
_entry.id   AF-A0A968XQQ3-F1
#
_cell.length_a   1.000
_cell.length_b   1.000
_cell.length_c   1.000
_cell.angle_alpha   90.00
_cell.angle_beta   90.00
_cell.angle_gamma   90.00
#
_symmetry.space_group_name_H-M   'P 1'
#
loop_
_entity.id
_entity.type
_entity.pdbx_description
1 polymer ?
#
loop_
_entity_poly.entity_id
_entity_poly.type
_entity_poly.pdbx_seq_one_letter_code
_entity_poly.pdbx_strand_id
1 'polypeptide(L)'
;RDLEGDAIEAGAQNVEPLEKEEAGDAALGGRFLTDPKDLAAVSAWLAKAGWKIAASEMRHVAKNAVELSDADRAEVAEFLNALDDHDDVHRVYAGLK
;
A
#
# COMPACT_ATOMS: atom_id res chain seq x y z
N ARG A 1 5.85 10.47 -17.52
CA ARG A 1 5.24 9.16 -17.21
C ARG A 1 3.82 9.41 -16.75
N ASP A 2 2.93 8.48 -17.03
CA ASP A 2 1.52 8.57 -16.65
C ASP A 2 1.20 7.39 -15.73
N LEU A 3 0.63 7.66 -14.55
CA LEU A 3 0.38 6.62 -13.53
C LEU A 3 -0.65 5.60 -14.03
N GLU A 4 -1.77 6.10 -14.55
CA GLU A 4 -2.87 5.29 -15.09
C GLU A 4 -2.39 4.45 -16.28
N GLY A 5 -1.73 5.07 -17.26
CA GLY A 5 -1.17 4.37 -18.42
C GLY A 5 -0.17 3.29 -18.02
N ASP A 6 0.77 3.59 -17.12
CA ASP A 6 1.74 2.60 -16.66
C ASP A 6 1.07 1.46 -15.86
N ALA A 7 -0.01 1.74 -15.13
CA ALA A 7 -0.76 0.72 -14.40
C ALA A 7 -1.45 -0.26 -15.35
N ILE A 8 -2.10 0.25 -16.39
CA ILE A 8 -2.77 -0.57 -17.42
C ILE A 8 -1.75 -1.45 -18.14
N GLU A 9 -0.63 -0.88 -18.58
CA GLU A 9 0.41 -1.62 -19.31
C GLU A 9 1.13 -2.65 -18.42
N ALA A 10 1.27 -2.37 -17.13
CA ALA A 10 1.80 -3.34 -16.16
C ALA A 10 0.84 -4.48 -15.85
N GLY A 11 -0.46 -4.31 -16.11
CA GLY A 11 -1.51 -5.23 -15.69
C GLY A 11 -1.96 -5.07 -14.24
N ALA A 12 -1.78 -3.87 -13.66
CA ALA A 12 -2.29 -3.54 -12.33
C ALA A 12 -3.81 -3.28 -12.37
N GLN A 13 -4.50 -3.65 -11.29
CA GLN A 13 -5.95 -3.55 -11.15
C GLN A 13 -6.36 -2.14 -10.68
N ASN A 14 -5.48 -1.44 -9.98
CA ASN A 14 -5.67 -0.04 -9.57
C ASN A 14 -4.30 0.64 -9.36
N VAL A 15 -4.26 1.97 -9.39
CA VAL A 15 -3.11 2.76 -8.98
C VAL A 15 -3.57 3.94 -8.13
N GLU A 16 -2.86 4.16 -7.02
CA GLU A 16 -3.08 5.30 -6.14
C GLU A 16 -1.81 6.15 -6.12
N PRO A 17 -1.91 7.49 -6.21
CA PRO A 17 -0.73 8.33 -6.01
C PRO A 17 -0.18 8.12 -4.60
N LEU A 18 1.14 8.07 -4.45
CA LEU A 18 1.74 8.05 -3.13
C LEU A 18 1.54 9.39 -2.44
N GLU A 19 1.30 9.34 -1.13
CA GLU A 19 1.32 10.54 -0.31
C GLU A 19 2.71 11.18 -0.33
N LYS A 20 2.77 12.49 -0.09
CA LYS A 20 4.01 13.26 -0.23
C LYS A 20 5.12 12.73 0.67
N GLU A 21 4.76 12.30 1.87
CA GLU A 21 5.66 11.72 2.87
C GLU A 21 6.24 10.38 2.40
N GLU A 22 5.50 9.60 1.61
CA GLU A 22 5.95 8.32 1.04
C GLU A 22 6.77 8.53 -0.24
N ALA A 23 6.44 9.53 -1.04
CA ALA A 23 7.12 9.85 -2.31
C ALA A 23 8.49 10.51 -2.10
N GLY A 24 8.69 11.23 -0.99
CA GLY A 24 9.90 12.02 -0.74
C GLY A 24 10.11 13.08 -1.82
N ASP A 25 11.31 13.14 -2.39
CA ASP A 25 11.64 14.08 -3.49
C ASP A 25 11.21 13.58 -4.88
N ALA A 26 10.52 12.43 -4.97
CA ALA A 26 10.08 11.90 -6.25
C ALA A 26 9.02 12.80 -6.88
N ALA A 27 9.24 13.18 -8.14
CA ALA A 27 8.27 13.96 -8.91
C ALA A 27 6.96 13.20 -9.18
N LEU A 28 6.99 11.86 -9.11
CA LEU A 28 5.84 10.99 -9.31
C LEU A 28 6.05 9.68 -8.54
N GLY A 29 5.05 9.27 -7.77
CA GLY A 29 5.02 8.03 -7.01
C GLY A 29 3.64 7.39 -7.08
N GLY A 30 3.59 6.07 -7.18
CA GLY A 30 2.32 5.33 -7.26
C GLY A 30 2.37 4.03 -6.48
N ARG A 31 1.27 3.70 -5.82
CA ARG A 31 0.97 2.38 -5.25
C ARG A 31 0.14 1.61 -6.27
N PHE A 32 0.79 0.67 -6.96
CA PHE A 32 0.15 -0.17 -7.95
C PHE A 32 -0.43 -1.41 -7.25
N LEU A 33 -1.76 -1.53 -7.27
CA LEU A 33 -2.47 -2.63 -6.63
C LEU A 33 -2.76 -3.73 -7.64
N THR A 34 -2.53 -4.97 -7.24
CA THR A 34 -2.74 -6.11 -8.12
C THR A 34 -3.20 -7.37 -7.40
N ASP A 35 -3.74 -8.32 -8.16
CA ASP A 35 -4.04 -9.65 -7.64
C ASP A 35 -2.74 -10.34 -7.17
N PRO A 36 -2.78 -11.17 -6.11
CA PRO A 36 -1.57 -11.75 -5.53
C PRO A 36 -0.70 -12.57 -6.51
N LYS A 37 -1.32 -13.15 -7.55
CA LYS A 37 -0.62 -13.95 -8.57
C LYS A 37 0.16 -13.09 -9.57
N ASP A 38 -0.23 -11.83 -9.72
CA ASP A 38 0.31 -10.91 -10.72
C ASP A 38 1.40 -10.00 -10.14
N LEU A 39 1.56 -9.97 -8.81
CA LEU A 39 2.53 -9.13 -8.09
C LEU A 39 3.94 -9.15 -8.71
N ALA A 40 4.46 -10.34 -9.02
CA ALA A 40 5.80 -10.48 -9.59
C ALA A 40 5.88 -9.92 -11.02
N ALA A 41 4.86 -10.17 -11.85
CA ALA A 41 4.82 -9.70 -13.23
C ALA A 41 4.69 -8.17 -13.31
N VAL A 42 3.77 -7.60 -12.54
CA VAL A 42 3.58 -6.14 -12.42
C VAL A 42 4.87 -5.48 -11.94
N SER A 43 5.48 -5.99 -10.87
CA SER A 43 6.74 -5.43 -10.32
C SER A 43 7.88 -5.46 -11.34
N ALA A 44 8.02 -6.57 -12.09
CA ALA A 44 9.04 -6.69 -13.12
C ALA A 44 8.82 -5.72 -14.28
N TRP A 45 7.57 -5.54 -14.72
CA TRP A 45 7.23 -4.56 -15.75
C TRP A 45 7.55 -3.14 -15.28
N LEU A 46 7.13 -2.77 -14.07
CA LEU A 46 7.35 -1.44 -13.51
C LEU A 46 8.85 -1.11 -13.41
N ALA A 47 9.66 -2.06 -12.94
CA ALA A 47 11.11 -1.92 -12.90
C ALA A 47 11.72 -1.72 -14.30
N LYS A 48 11.27 -2.51 -15.29
CA LYS A 48 11.72 -2.37 -16.69
C LYS A 48 11.30 -1.03 -17.30
N ALA A 49 10.15 -0.50 -16.91
CA ALA A 49 9.66 0.82 -17.32
C ALA A 49 10.37 1.98 -16.60
N GLY A 50 11.29 1.68 -15.67
CA GLY A 50 12.11 2.67 -14.98
C GLY A 50 11.53 3.17 -13.65
N TRP A 51 10.53 2.48 -13.08
CA TRP A 51 10.09 2.78 -11.70
C TRP A 51 11.16 2.29 -10.72
N LYS A 52 11.44 3.11 -9.70
CA LYS A 52 12.16 2.66 -8.52
C LYS A 52 11.17 1.97 -7.59
N ILE A 53 11.27 0.65 -7.47
CA ILE A 53 10.41 -0.12 -6.57
C ILE A 53 10.90 0.07 -5.13
N ALA A 54 10.10 0.74 -4.30
CA ALA A 54 10.38 0.88 -2.87
C ALA A 54 9.98 -0.37 -2.08
N ALA A 55 8.84 -0.98 -2.43
CA ALA A 55 8.34 -2.21 -1.85
C ALA A 55 7.52 -3.00 -2.89
N SER A 56 7.50 -4.32 -2.73
CA SER A 56 6.63 -5.24 -3.48
C SER A 56 6.24 -6.37 -2.53
N GLU A 57 5.00 -6.39 -2.07
CA GLU A 57 4.54 -7.30 -1.02
C GLU A 57 3.08 -7.70 -1.18
N MET A 58 2.73 -8.86 -0.61
CA MET A 58 1.33 -9.26 -0.42
C MET A 58 0.79 -8.61 0.85
N ARG A 59 -0.35 -7.94 0.74
CA ARG A 59 -0.98 -7.20 1.84
C ARG A 59 -2.50 -7.32 1.77
N HIS A 60 -3.16 -7.27 2.91
CA HIS A 60 -4.61 -7.06 2.97
C HIS A 60 -4.92 -5.57 2.86
N VAL A 61 -5.69 -5.20 1.82
CA VAL A 61 -6.11 -3.82 1.57
C VAL A 61 -7.59 -3.68 1.92
N ALA A 62 -7.91 -2.71 2.78
CA ALA A 62 -9.29 -2.45 3.17
C ALA A 62 -10.05 -1.84 2.00
N LYS A 63 -11.19 -2.43 1.62
CA LYS A 63 -12.05 -1.90 0.56
C LYS A 63 -12.80 -0.64 1.00
N ASN A 64 -13.15 -0.56 2.28
CA ASN A 64 -13.84 0.57 2.89
C ASN A 64 -13.09 0.90 4.19
N ALA A 65 -12.20 1.88 4.14
CA ALA A 65 -11.51 2.35 5.33
C ALA A 65 -12.45 3.18 6.22
N VAL A 66 -12.24 3.12 7.52
CA VAL A 66 -13.07 3.78 8.54
C VAL A 66 -12.30 4.97 9.10
N GLU A 67 -12.98 6.12 9.19
CA GLU A 67 -12.52 7.29 9.93
C GLU A 67 -12.96 7.17 11.39
N LEU A 68 -12.07 7.51 12.32
CA LEU A 68 -12.33 7.49 13.76
C LEU A 68 -12.31 8.91 14.31
N SER A 69 -13.01 9.12 15.42
CA SER A 69 -12.81 10.32 16.23
C SER A 69 -11.42 10.29 16.88
N ASP A 70 -10.90 11.46 17.28
CA ASP A 70 -9.61 11.54 17.98
C ASP A 70 -9.57 10.69 19.26
N ALA A 71 -10.70 10.61 19.97
CA ALA A 71 -10.83 9.80 21.18
C ALA A 71 -10.73 8.29 20.86
N ASP A 72 -11.49 7.82 19.88
CA ASP A 72 -11.48 6.41 19.48
C ASP A 72 -10.14 6.01 18.86
N ARG A 73 -9.46 6.94 18.19
CA ARG A 73 -8.16 6.70 17.55
C ARG A 73 -7.08 6.32 18.56
N ALA A 74 -7.08 6.94 19.75
CA ALA A 74 -6.12 6.63 20.80
C ALA A 74 -6.32 5.21 21.35
N GLU A 75 -7.57 4.85 21.65
CA GLU A 75 -7.95 3.52 22.15
C GLU A 75 -7.62 2.42 21.12
N VAL A 76 -8.00 2.64 19.86
CA VAL A 76 -7.73 1.68 18.79
C VAL A 76 -6.23 1.54 18.54
N ALA A 77 -5.46 2.63 18.59
CA ALA A 77 -4.01 2.55 18.44
C ALA A 77 -3.35 1.73 19.56
N GLU A 78 -3.76 1.92 20.82
CA GLU A 78 -3.28 1.13 21.95
C GLU A 78 -3.61 -0.36 21.77
N PHE A 79 -4.83 -0.67 21.37
CA PHE A 79 -5.26 -2.04 21.08
C PHE A 79 -4.43 -2.69 19.95
N LEU A 80 -4.21 -1.99 18.84
CA LEU A 80 -3.43 -2.52 17.72
C LEU A 80 -1.96 -2.73 18.07
N ASN A 81 -1.36 -1.84 18.86
CA ASN A 81 0.01 -2.00 19.33
C ASN A 81 0.14 -3.22 20.27
N ALA A 82 -0.81 -3.42 21.18
CA ALA A 82 -0.81 -4.59 22.07
C ALA A 82 -0.92 -5.92 21.30
N LEU A 83 -1.63 -5.93 20.16
CA LEU A 83 -1.66 -7.09 19.27
C LEU A 83 -0.33 -7.28 18.53
N ASP A 84 0.27 -6.21 18.01
CA ASP A 84 1.53 -6.27 17.26
C ASP A 84 2.71 -6.72 18.13
N ASP A 85 2.69 -6.39 19.43
CA ASP A 85 3.70 -6.81 20.42
C ASP A 85 3.61 -8.29 20.82
N HIS A 86 2.57 -9.01 20.40
CA HIS A 86 2.41 -10.44 20.72
C HIS A 86 3.26 -11.30 19.78
N ASP A 87 4.05 -12.23 20.34
CA ASP A 87 5.00 -13.09 19.62
C ASP A 87 4.38 -13.97 18.53
N ASP A 88 3.15 -14.46 18.75
CA ASP A 88 2.37 -15.21 17.77
C ASP A 88 1.76 -14.34 16.64
N VAL A 89 1.79 -13.01 16.75
CA VAL A 89 1.24 -12.11 15.72
C VAL A 89 2.32 -11.77 14.69
N HIS A 90 2.06 -12.14 13.44
CA HIS A 90 3.00 -11.85 12.36
C HIS A 90 2.89 -10.42 11.81
N ARG A 91 1.65 -9.97 11.52
CA ARG A 91 1.33 -8.66 10.96
C ARG A 91 -0.10 -8.26 11.30
N VAL A 92 -0.31 -7.00 11.67
CA VAL A 92 -1.64 -6.41 11.85
C VAL A 92 -2.03 -5.57 10.63
N TYR A 93 -3.23 -5.79 10.10
CA TYR A 93 -3.80 -4.99 9.01
C TYR A 93 -5.10 -4.35 9.48
N ALA A 94 -5.10 -3.04 9.66
CA ALA A 94 -6.26 -2.28 10.09
C ALA A 94 -6.84 -1.45 8.93
N GLY A 95 -8.16 -1.49 8.76
CA GLY A 95 -8.88 -0.69 7.77
C GLY A 95 -9.17 0.73 8.25
N LEU A 96 -8.15 1.43 8.77
CA LEU A 96 -8.25 2.82 9.22
C LEU A 96 -7.76 3.76 8.12
N LYS A 97 -8.31 4.97 8.08
CA LYS A 97 -7.89 6.04 7.16
C LYS A 97 -6.91 7.00 7.82
#